data_AF-S3YE37-F1
#
_entry.id   AF-S3YE37-F1
#
_cell.length_a   1.000
_cell.length_b   1.000
_cell.length_c   1.000
_cell.angle_alpha   90.00
_cell.angle_beta   90.00
_cell.angle_gamma   90.00
#
_symmetry.space_group_name_H-M   'P 1'
#
loop_
_entity.id
_entity.type
_entity.pdbx_description
1 polymer ?
#
loop_
_entity_poly.entity_id
_entity_poly.type
_entity_poly.pdbx_seq_one_letter_code
_entity_poly.pdbx_strand_id
1 'polypeptide(L)'
;MSTPVDETQGEKPAPRSGVAPTDTHGGVPFSNGKDIQDLMDQLRGLMDTAIATDRAEVEIAKSCVPRTWYCTAGYDAATTMERFGGLEKLTQDKFAELQGLVEPYVRTADVVEHNMTSPFARWKAAAAELASIAEEVRAMVRIPEWSGQAADAYAANTFYRADQARALADLASNAKGAVESVCIIQATLGSTTADEIFGAINDAKRNLEKWEFHPDKIRSKFDKMSRNEFFAWDFYIRTSIVESHIQSAIAGVESIGHKSQEWQKVSQDTNEKLAAALAEARRWMGSRADYITQTTVETADVCGTGFSGKNTHFEKSW
;
A
#
# COMPACT_ATOMS: atom_id res chain seq x y z
N MET A 1 -15.13 -25.98 -15.83
CA MET A 1 -15.19 -26.60 -14.49
C MET A 1 -14.10 -25.95 -13.67
N SER A 2 -14.48 -25.00 -12.83
CA SER A 2 -13.54 -24.26 -11.98
C SER A 2 -13.15 -25.13 -10.81
N THR A 3 -11.86 -25.41 -10.67
CA THR A 3 -11.29 -25.91 -9.43
C THR A 3 -11.41 -24.81 -8.36
N PRO A 4 -11.92 -25.13 -7.16
CA PRO A 4 -11.86 -24.20 -6.05
C PRO A 4 -10.40 -24.05 -5.62
N VAL A 5 -10.01 -22.81 -5.36
CA VAL A 5 -8.74 -22.46 -4.72
C VAL A 5 -8.74 -23.10 -3.35
N ASP A 6 -7.66 -23.82 -3.09
CA ASP A 6 -7.33 -24.51 -1.84
C ASP A 6 -7.56 -23.56 -0.65
N GLU A 7 -8.46 -23.95 0.25
CA GLU A 7 -8.61 -23.34 1.57
C GLU A 7 -7.32 -23.64 2.35
N THR A 8 -6.35 -22.73 2.28
CA THR A 8 -5.24 -22.74 3.22
C THR A 8 -5.82 -22.67 4.63
N GLN A 9 -5.48 -23.66 5.44
CA GLN A 9 -5.92 -23.84 6.82
C GLN A 9 -5.82 -22.53 7.62
N GLY A 10 -6.96 -21.89 7.86
CA GLY A 10 -7.33 -21.28 9.15
C GLY A 10 -6.41 -20.24 9.80
N GLU A 11 -5.51 -19.57 9.09
CA GLU A 11 -4.86 -18.37 9.62
C GLU A 11 -5.82 -17.20 9.49
N LYS A 12 -6.29 -16.71 10.65
CA LYS A 12 -7.14 -15.52 10.69
C LYS A 12 -6.28 -14.33 10.20
N PRO A 13 -6.68 -13.62 9.14
CA PRO A 13 -5.92 -12.48 8.66
C PRO A 13 -5.90 -11.36 9.70
N ALA A 14 -4.88 -10.50 9.61
CA ALA A 14 -4.81 -9.31 10.45
C ALA A 14 -6.05 -8.40 10.25
N PRO A 15 -6.38 -7.54 11.23
CA PRO A 15 -7.43 -6.55 11.08
C PRO A 15 -7.25 -5.72 9.80
N ARG A 16 -8.37 -5.48 9.10
CA ARG A 16 -8.42 -4.65 7.89
C ARG A 16 -9.24 -3.40 8.20
N SER A 17 -8.62 -2.23 8.10
CA SER A 17 -9.30 -0.95 8.29
C SER A 17 -10.25 -0.56 7.17
N GLY A 18 -10.09 -1.11 5.96
CA GLY A 18 -10.92 -0.70 4.84
C GLY A 18 -10.88 -1.61 3.64
N VAL A 19 -11.65 -1.22 2.63
CA VAL A 19 -11.72 -1.86 1.31
C VAL A 19 -11.55 -0.78 0.25
N ALA A 20 -10.48 -0.89 -0.54
CA ALA A 20 -10.20 -0.02 -1.67
C ALA A 20 -11.06 -0.43 -2.87
N PRO A 21 -11.91 0.45 -3.42
CA PRO A 21 -12.76 0.13 -4.56
C PRO A 21 -11.99 0.23 -5.88
N THR A 22 -11.69 -0.91 -6.49
CA THR A 22 -11.00 -1.05 -7.78
C THR A 22 -11.98 -1.43 -8.90
N ASP A 23 -11.72 -0.98 -10.12
CA ASP A 23 -12.49 -1.37 -11.30
C ASP A 23 -12.09 -2.79 -11.79
N THR A 24 -10.86 -3.22 -11.49
CA THR A 24 -10.26 -4.48 -11.94
C THR A 24 -10.54 -5.68 -11.03
N HIS A 25 -10.57 -5.48 -9.71
CA HIS A 25 -10.71 -6.56 -8.73
C HIS A 25 -11.92 -6.37 -7.79
N GLY A 26 -12.76 -5.35 -8.02
CA GLY A 26 -13.82 -4.99 -7.09
C GLY A 26 -13.23 -4.39 -5.80
N GLY A 27 -13.56 -4.93 -4.63
CA GLY A 27 -13.02 -4.44 -3.36
C GLY A 27 -11.72 -5.14 -2.95
N VAL A 28 -10.64 -4.39 -2.73
CA VAL A 28 -9.38 -4.89 -2.17
C VAL A 28 -9.27 -4.51 -0.69
N PRO A 29 -9.41 -5.46 0.25
CA PRO A 29 -9.20 -5.18 1.67
C PRO A 29 -7.76 -4.71 1.92
N PHE A 30 -7.59 -3.74 2.81
CA PHE A 30 -6.26 -3.28 3.20
C PHE A 30 -6.16 -3.00 4.70
N SER A 31 -4.96 -3.19 5.23
CA SER A 31 -4.55 -2.67 6.54
C SER A 31 -3.92 -1.29 6.34
N ASN A 32 -4.31 -0.29 7.13
CA ASN A 32 -3.68 1.04 7.10
C ASN A 32 -2.47 1.10 8.05
N GLY A 33 -1.80 2.25 8.13
CA GLY A 33 -0.67 2.45 9.04
C GLY A 33 -1.09 2.20 10.48
N LYS A 34 -2.26 2.72 10.90
CA LYS A 34 -2.78 2.51 12.25
C LYS A 34 -2.92 1.02 12.62
N ASP A 35 -3.44 0.18 11.74
CA ASP A 35 -3.54 -1.27 11.99
C ASP A 35 -2.16 -1.88 12.28
N ILE A 36 -1.16 -1.49 11.50
CA ILE A 36 0.23 -1.96 11.66
C ILE A 36 0.84 -1.43 12.96
N GLN A 37 0.62 -0.16 13.30
CA GLN A 37 1.05 0.41 14.60
C GLN A 37 0.42 -0.30 15.79
N ASP A 38 -0.90 -0.53 15.74
CA ASP A 38 -1.64 -1.17 16.82
C ASP A 38 -1.14 -2.62 17.03
N LEU A 39 -0.66 -3.29 15.98
CA LEU A 39 0.02 -4.60 16.08
C LEU A 39 1.42 -4.48 16.69
N MET A 40 2.23 -3.50 16.27
CA MET A 40 3.54 -3.23 16.86
C MET A 40 3.44 -2.93 18.37
N ASP A 41 2.43 -2.17 18.78
CA ASP A 41 2.17 -1.87 20.19
C ASP A 41 1.75 -3.12 20.99
N GLN A 42 0.97 -4.02 20.38
CA GLN A 42 0.66 -5.32 21.00
C GLN A 42 1.89 -6.18 21.19
N LEU A 43 2.77 -6.25 20.17
CA LEU A 43 4.02 -7.02 20.26
C LEU A 43 4.97 -6.43 21.31
N ARG A 44 5.05 -5.09 21.41
CA ARG A 44 5.77 -4.39 22.48
C ARG A 44 5.20 -4.76 23.86
N GLY A 45 3.88 -4.77 24.01
CA GLY A 45 3.23 -5.17 25.26
C GLY A 45 3.56 -6.60 25.67
N LEU A 46 3.66 -7.53 24.71
CA LEU A 46 4.09 -8.91 24.97
C LEU A 46 5.56 -8.95 25.45
N MET A 47 6.45 -8.22 24.80
CA MET A 47 7.85 -8.11 25.19
C MET A 47 8.00 -7.58 26.61
N ASP A 48 7.39 -6.43 26.91
CA ASP A 48 7.48 -5.79 28.22
C ASP A 48 6.93 -6.70 29.34
N THR A 49 5.81 -7.38 29.05
CA THR A 49 5.22 -8.35 29.98
C THR A 49 6.13 -9.55 30.21
N ALA A 50 6.72 -10.13 29.15
CA ALA A 50 7.61 -11.27 29.26
C ALA A 50 8.86 -10.94 30.11
N ILE A 51 9.50 -9.80 29.84
CA ILE A 51 10.66 -9.31 30.60
C ILE A 51 10.30 -9.09 32.06
N ALA A 52 9.19 -8.39 32.35
CA ALA A 52 8.77 -8.13 33.73
C ALA A 52 8.49 -9.44 34.49
N THR A 53 7.91 -10.41 33.81
CA THR A 53 7.57 -11.72 34.36
C THR A 53 8.82 -12.56 34.66
N ASP A 54 9.79 -12.57 33.75
CA ASP A 54 11.08 -13.25 33.95
C ASP A 54 11.88 -12.63 35.09
N ARG A 55 11.93 -11.30 35.17
CA ARG A 55 12.53 -10.59 36.31
C ARG A 55 11.88 -11.00 37.63
N ALA A 56 10.54 -11.07 37.67
CA ALA A 56 9.81 -11.48 38.87
C ALA A 56 10.10 -12.93 39.27
N GLU A 57 10.22 -13.85 38.30
CA GLU A 57 10.63 -15.23 38.56
C GLU A 57 12.03 -15.32 39.18
N VAL A 58 12.98 -14.54 38.67
CA VAL A 58 14.35 -14.46 39.22
C VAL A 58 14.33 -13.93 40.67
N GLU A 59 13.52 -12.92 40.97
CA GLU A 59 13.40 -12.40 42.34
C GLU A 59 12.73 -13.39 43.29
N ILE A 60 11.72 -14.13 42.82
CA ILE A 60 11.12 -15.22 43.61
C ILE A 60 12.18 -16.29 43.90
N ALA A 61 12.91 -16.74 42.88
CA ALA A 61 14.02 -17.68 43.01
C ALA A 61 15.04 -17.23 44.07
N LYS A 62 15.50 -15.98 44.00
CA LYS A 62 16.42 -15.38 45.00
C LYS A 62 15.87 -15.42 46.42
N SER A 63 14.56 -15.27 46.59
CA SER A 63 13.93 -15.27 47.92
C SER A 63 13.76 -16.66 48.54
N CYS A 64 13.73 -17.72 47.73
CA CYS A 64 13.45 -19.09 48.17
C CYS A 64 14.72 -19.91 48.41
N VAL A 65 15.84 -19.52 47.79
CA VAL A 65 17.07 -20.30 47.81
C VAL A 65 17.94 -19.95 49.02
N PRO A 66 18.45 -20.94 49.78
CA PRO A 66 19.37 -20.69 50.87
C PRO A 66 20.60 -19.89 50.41
N ARG A 67 20.96 -18.84 51.17
CA ARG A 67 22.16 -18.01 50.89
C ARG A 67 23.43 -18.82 50.66
N THR A 68 23.56 -19.99 51.30
CA THR A 68 24.69 -20.90 51.17
C THR A 68 24.88 -21.47 49.76
N TRP A 69 23.84 -21.48 48.91
CA TRP A 69 23.94 -21.98 47.54
C TRP A 69 24.60 -20.97 46.60
N TYR A 70 24.48 -19.67 46.91
CA TYR A 70 25.10 -18.58 46.16
C TYR A 70 26.58 -18.36 46.54
N CYS A 71 26.99 -18.81 47.72
CA CYS A 71 28.35 -18.61 48.24
C CYS A 71 29.33 -19.75 47.92
N THR A 72 28.97 -20.68 47.04
CA THR A 72 29.86 -21.78 46.65
C THR A 72 30.76 -21.40 45.47
N ALA A 73 32.03 -21.82 45.53
CA ALA A 73 32.98 -21.68 44.44
C ALA A 73 32.38 -22.27 43.14
N GLY A 74 32.09 -21.40 42.16
CA GLY A 74 31.57 -21.78 40.85
C GLY A 74 30.29 -21.06 40.39
N TYR A 75 29.54 -20.38 41.27
CA TYR A 75 28.41 -19.55 40.86
C TYR A 75 28.80 -18.07 40.80
N ASP A 76 28.74 -17.48 39.60
CA ASP A 76 28.95 -16.05 39.39
C ASP A 76 27.61 -15.34 39.20
N ALA A 77 27.11 -14.77 40.30
CA ALA A 77 25.88 -14.01 40.34
C ALA A 77 25.93 -12.76 39.44
N ALA A 78 27.09 -12.10 39.36
CA ALA A 78 27.25 -10.89 38.57
C ALA A 78 27.16 -11.21 37.07
N THR A 79 27.93 -12.20 36.62
CA THR A 79 27.88 -12.67 35.22
C THR A 79 26.49 -13.20 34.85
N THR A 80 25.78 -13.86 35.77
CA THR A 80 24.42 -14.34 35.51
C THR A 80 23.43 -13.19 35.30
N MET A 81 23.45 -12.19 36.18
CA MET A 81 22.59 -11.00 36.04
C MET A 81 22.95 -10.18 34.80
N GLU A 82 24.22 -10.11 34.42
CA GLU A 82 24.66 -9.47 33.18
C GLU A 82 24.09 -10.19 31.95
N ARG A 83 24.11 -11.53 31.92
CA ARG A 83 23.50 -12.32 30.83
C ARG A 83 22.00 -12.08 30.71
N PHE A 84 21.29 -12.01 31.83
CA PHE A 84 19.85 -11.69 31.85
C PHE A 84 19.58 -10.29 31.27
N GLY A 85 20.33 -9.28 31.71
CA GLY A 85 20.24 -7.93 31.12
C GLY A 85 20.60 -7.90 29.63
N GLY A 86 21.54 -8.75 29.19
CA GLY A 86 21.88 -8.94 27.79
C GLY A 86 20.72 -9.48 26.94
N LEU A 87 19.95 -10.45 27.45
CA LEU A 87 18.77 -11.00 26.76
C LEU A 87 17.65 -9.97 26.64
N GLU A 88 17.38 -9.21 27.70
CA GLU A 88 16.39 -8.14 27.68
C GLU A 88 16.75 -7.08 26.64
N LYS A 89 18.01 -6.65 26.64
CA LYS A 89 18.51 -5.68 25.67
C LYS A 89 18.45 -6.21 24.25
N LEU A 90 18.86 -7.46 24.01
CA LEU A 90 18.76 -8.09 22.69
C LEU A 90 17.32 -8.07 22.17
N THR A 91 16.36 -8.43 23.02
CA THR A 91 14.93 -8.45 22.66
C THR A 91 14.43 -7.06 22.30
N GLN A 92 14.81 -6.04 23.08
CA GLN A 92 14.47 -4.63 22.82
C GLN A 92 15.12 -4.11 21.54
N ASP A 93 16.39 -4.43 21.31
CA ASP A 93 17.12 -4.05 20.11
C ASP A 93 16.48 -4.69 18.86
N LYS A 94 16.05 -5.97 18.95
CA LYS A 94 15.30 -6.64 17.88
C LYS A 94 13.94 -6.02 17.62
N PHE A 95 13.22 -5.62 18.67
CA PHE A 95 11.97 -4.89 18.48
C PHE A 95 12.19 -3.54 17.78
N ALA A 96 13.24 -2.81 18.14
CA ALA A 96 13.60 -1.54 17.49
C ALA A 96 14.00 -1.73 16.02
N GLU A 97 14.71 -2.81 15.70
CA GLU A 97 15.03 -3.22 14.33
C GLU A 97 13.74 -3.46 13.51
N LEU A 98 12.81 -4.25 14.03
CA LEU A 98 11.51 -4.46 13.40
C LEU A 98 10.74 -3.15 13.19
N GLN A 99 10.75 -2.26 14.17
CA GLN A 99 10.11 -0.94 14.05
C GLN A 99 10.70 -0.13 12.88
N GLY A 100 12.03 -0.13 12.74
CA GLY A 100 12.70 0.52 11.61
C GLY A 100 12.33 -0.09 10.25
N LEU A 101 12.17 -1.42 10.19
CA LEU A 101 11.80 -2.15 8.97
C LEU A 101 10.34 -1.93 8.55
N VAL A 102 9.42 -1.78 9.52
CA VAL A 102 7.97 -1.66 9.28
C VAL A 102 7.57 -0.23 8.87
N GLU A 103 8.32 0.76 9.34
CA GLU A 103 8.04 2.20 9.15
C GLU A 103 7.78 2.63 7.68
N PRO A 104 8.51 2.15 6.65
CA PRO A 104 8.18 2.44 5.25
C PRO A 104 6.84 1.85 4.78
N TYR A 105 6.47 0.67 5.29
CA TYR A 105 5.22 -0.01 4.91
C TYR A 105 4.00 0.66 5.53
N VAL A 106 4.13 1.22 6.74
CA VAL A 106 3.12 2.08 7.36
C VAL A 106 2.77 3.25 6.44
N ARG A 107 3.78 4.02 6.03
CA ARG A 107 3.58 5.17 5.13
C ARG A 107 2.97 4.76 3.79
N THR A 108 3.33 3.58 3.31
CA THR A 108 2.81 2.99 2.07
C THR A 108 1.33 2.62 2.22
N ALA A 109 0.94 2.09 3.37
CA ALA A 109 -0.43 1.69 3.67
C ALA A 109 -1.38 2.89 3.84
N ASP A 110 -0.91 3.98 4.47
CA ASP A 110 -1.74 5.15 4.78
C ASP A 110 -2.24 5.93 3.56
N VAL A 111 -1.59 5.79 2.41
CA VAL A 111 -1.95 6.55 1.20
C VAL A 111 -3.02 5.86 0.34
N VAL A 112 -3.33 4.58 0.60
CA VAL A 112 -4.25 3.77 -0.22
C VAL A 112 -5.63 4.42 -0.31
N GLU A 113 -6.23 4.77 0.84
CA GLU A 113 -7.56 5.36 0.89
C GLU A 113 -7.61 6.70 0.14
N HIS A 114 -6.63 7.57 0.41
CA HIS A 114 -6.54 8.87 -0.26
C HIS A 114 -6.43 8.72 -1.77
N ASN A 115 -5.56 7.84 -2.25
CA ASN A 115 -5.32 7.63 -3.67
C ASN A 115 -6.56 7.08 -4.40
N MET A 116 -7.34 6.23 -3.74
CA MET A 116 -8.56 5.66 -4.33
C MET A 116 -9.74 6.65 -4.31
N THR A 117 -9.87 7.46 -3.25
CA THR A 117 -10.99 8.40 -3.11
C THR A 117 -10.79 9.70 -3.90
N SER A 118 -9.55 10.09 -4.20
CA SER A 118 -9.24 11.36 -4.87
C SER A 118 -8.65 11.19 -6.27
N PRO A 119 -7.34 10.87 -6.47
CA PRO A 119 -6.76 10.83 -7.80
C PRO A 119 -7.39 9.77 -8.70
N PHE A 120 -7.68 8.56 -8.20
CA PHE A 120 -8.38 7.54 -8.98
C PHE A 120 -9.75 8.02 -9.46
N ALA A 121 -10.58 8.54 -8.54
CA ALA A 121 -11.91 9.05 -8.85
C ALA A 121 -11.88 10.22 -9.85
N ARG A 122 -10.92 11.14 -9.71
CA ARG A 122 -10.73 12.28 -10.62
C ARG A 122 -10.34 11.83 -12.03
N TRP A 123 -9.37 10.92 -12.16
CA TRP A 123 -8.98 10.40 -13.47
C TRP A 123 -10.10 9.59 -14.13
N LYS A 124 -10.88 8.84 -13.34
CA LYS A 124 -12.06 8.14 -13.82
C LYS A 124 -13.11 9.10 -14.38
N ALA A 125 -13.40 10.20 -13.67
CA ALA A 125 -14.33 11.22 -14.13
C ALA A 125 -13.83 11.92 -15.41
N ALA A 126 -12.55 12.33 -15.44
CA ALA A 126 -11.96 12.97 -16.61
C ALA A 126 -11.98 12.07 -17.85
N ALA A 127 -11.68 10.77 -17.69
CA ALA A 127 -11.75 9.80 -18.78
C ALA A 127 -13.17 9.69 -19.35
N ALA A 128 -14.19 9.65 -18.48
CA ALA A 128 -15.60 9.58 -18.89
C ALA A 128 -16.06 10.86 -19.61
N GLU A 129 -15.71 12.03 -19.08
CA GLU A 129 -16.07 13.33 -19.67
C GLU A 129 -15.44 13.51 -21.06
N LEU A 130 -14.14 13.24 -21.20
CA LEU A 130 -13.43 13.35 -22.47
C LEU A 130 -13.96 12.34 -23.52
N ALA A 131 -14.34 11.14 -23.09
CA ALA A 131 -14.98 10.16 -23.96
C ALA A 131 -16.36 10.64 -24.45
N SER A 132 -17.16 11.27 -23.59
CA SER A 132 -18.45 11.88 -23.98
C SER A 132 -18.24 12.99 -25.01
N ILE A 133 -17.30 13.91 -24.75
CA ILE A 133 -16.96 15.00 -25.66
C ILE A 133 -16.53 14.47 -27.03
N ALA A 134 -15.71 13.41 -27.07
CA ALA A 134 -15.28 12.79 -28.33
C ALA A 134 -16.48 12.29 -29.16
N GLU A 135 -17.46 11.63 -28.53
CA GLU A 135 -18.66 11.15 -29.23
C GLU A 135 -19.60 12.30 -29.65
N GLU A 136 -19.78 13.31 -28.81
CA GLU A 136 -20.57 14.51 -29.14
C GLU A 136 -19.98 15.26 -30.32
N VAL A 137 -18.68 15.53 -30.31
CA VAL A 137 -17.97 16.18 -31.43
C VAL A 137 -18.11 15.33 -32.69
N ARG A 138 -17.93 14.01 -32.59
CA ARG A 138 -18.08 13.12 -33.74
C ARG A 138 -19.49 13.15 -34.35
N ALA A 139 -20.51 13.32 -33.52
CA ALA A 139 -21.90 13.45 -33.97
C ALA A 139 -22.17 14.77 -34.73
N MET A 140 -21.39 15.83 -34.47
CA MET A 140 -21.52 17.13 -35.14
C MET A 140 -21.00 17.15 -36.59
N VAL A 141 -20.48 16.02 -37.09
CA VAL A 141 -19.85 15.93 -38.42
C VAL A 141 -20.81 16.23 -39.58
N ARG A 142 -22.12 16.08 -39.37
CA ARG A 142 -23.14 16.38 -40.39
C ARG A 142 -23.97 17.58 -39.98
N ILE A 143 -23.91 18.63 -40.79
CA ILE A 143 -24.88 19.72 -40.77
C ILE A 143 -25.83 19.48 -41.94
N PRO A 144 -27.14 19.26 -41.69
CA PRO A 144 -28.12 19.05 -42.75
C PRO A 144 -28.05 20.16 -43.80
N GLU A 145 -28.20 19.78 -45.07
CA GLU A 145 -28.28 20.71 -46.22
C GLU A 145 -26.96 21.46 -46.57
N TRP A 146 -25.89 21.32 -45.78
CA TRP A 146 -24.57 21.86 -46.12
C TRP A 146 -23.73 20.85 -46.91
N SER A 147 -23.27 21.24 -48.10
CA SER A 147 -22.44 20.39 -48.98
C SER A 147 -21.34 21.18 -49.70
N GLY A 148 -20.39 20.45 -50.30
CA GLY A 148 -19.23 21.01 -51.00
C GLY A 148 -17.95 21.00 -50.15
N GLN A 149 -16.85 21.51 -50.72
CA GLN A 149 -15.51 21.43 -50.12
C GLN A 149 -15.42 22.00 -48.70
N ALA A 150 -16.17 23.07 -48.40
CA ALA A 150 -16.20 23.64 -47.06
C ALA A 150 -16.87 22.71 -46.03
N ALA A 151 -17.94 22.00 -46.44
CA ALA A 151 -18.59 21.00 -45.60
C ALA A 151 -17.66 19.79 -45.37
N ASP A 152 -16.93 19.35 -46.39
CA ASP A 152 -15.95 18.26 -46.28
C ASP A 152 -14.78 18.64 -45.35
N ALA A 153 -14.27 19.88 -45.46
CA ALA A 153 -13.20 20.38 -44.59
C ALA A 153 -13.66 20.50 -43.12
N TYR A 154 -14.88 20.97 -42.89
CA TYR A 154 -15.48 20.99 -41.55
C TYR A 154 -15.64 19.58 -40.98
N ALA A 155 -16.15 18.63 -41.78
CA ALA A 155 -16.30 17.25 -41.37
C ALA A 155 -14.95 16.62 -40.99
N ALA A 156 -13.91 16.85 -41.79
CA ALA A 156 -12.56 16.39 -41.51
C ALA A 156 -11.99 16.99 -40.21
N ASN A 157 -12.17 18.29 -39.99
CA ASN A 157 -11.76 18.95 -38.75
C ASN A 157 -12.55 18.43 -37.52
N THR A 158 -13.83 18.12 -37.70
CA THR A 158 -14.66 17.55 -36.65
C THR A 158 -14.18 16.17 -36.24
N PHE A 159 -13.86 15.29 -37.20
CA PHE A 159 -13.23 14.00 -36.90
C PHE A 159 -11.88 14.17 -36.21
N TYR A 160 -11.04 15.09 -36.69
CA TYR A 160 -9.76 15.39 -36.08
C TYR A 160 -9.90 15.81 -34.60
N ARG A 161 -10.89 16.66 -34.28
CA ARG A 161 -11.18 17.08 -32.90
C ARG A 161 -11.74 15.95 -32.04
N ALA A 162 -12.59 15.10 -32.60
CA ALA A 162 -13.09 13.92 -31.91
C ALA A 162 -11.96 12.93 -31.56
N ASP A 163 -11.04 12.69 -32.50
CA ASP A 163 -9.89 11.82 -32.27
C ASP A 163 -8.91 12.42 -31.25
N GLN A 164 -8.72 13.74 -31.26
CA GLN A 164 -7.95 14.45 -30.22
C GLN A 164 -8.57 14.28 -28.83
N ALA A 165 -9.88 14.46 -28.69
CA ALA A 165 -10.59 14.25 -27.42
C ALA A 165 -10.50 12.79 -26.95
N ARG A 166 -10.58 11.84 -27.89
CA ARG A 166 -10.46 10.41 -27.59
C ARG A 166 -9.05 10.03 -27.11
N ALA A 167 -8.01 10.56 -27.72
CA ALA A 167 -6.63 10.34 -27.25
C ALA A 167 -6.40 10.89 -25.83
N LEU A 168 -7.04 12.01 -25.46
CA LEU A 168 -7.00 12.53 -24.10
C LEU A 168 -7.80 11.65 -23.12
N ALA A 169 -8.95 11.11 -23.55
CA ALA A 169 -9.72 10.15 -22.76
C ALA A 169 -8.90 8.88 -22.45
N ASP A 170 -8.19 8.37 -23.45
CA ASP A 170 -7.30 7.21 -23.29
C ASP A 170 -6.14 7.50 -22.33
N LEU A 171 -5.54 8.70 -22.39
CA LEU A 171 -4.53 9.12 -21.42
C LEU A 171 -5.08 9.17 -19.99
N ALA A 172 -6.25 9.78 -19.79
CA ALA A 172 -6.90 9.85 -18.49
C ALA A 172 -7.27 8.45 -17.95
N SER A 173 -7.74 7.55 -18.83
CA SER A 173 -8.04 6.16 -18.49
C SER A 173 -6.78 5.37 -18.07
N ASN A 174 -5.66 5.55 -18.78
CA ASN A 174 -4.39 4.95 -18.41
C ASN A 174 -3.83 5.54 -17.09
N ALA A 175 -3.99 6.84 -16.86
CA ALA A 175 -3.61 7.46 -15.58
C ALA A 175 -4.46 6.92 -14.42
N LYS A 176 -5.77 6.74 -14.63
CA LYS A 176 -6.67 6.06 -13.67
C LYS A 176 -6.16 4.65 -13.35
N GLY A 177 -5.89 3.84 -14.38
CA GLY A 177 -5.38 2.49 -14.22
C GLY A 177 -4.03 2.44 -13.50
N ALA A 178 -3.16 3.43 -13.72
CA ALA A 178 -1.88 3.51 -13.02
C ALA A 178 -2.03 3.78 -11.52
N VAL A 179 -2.92 4.71 -11.14
CA VAL A 179 -3.24 4.98 -9.74
C VAL A 179 -3.83 3.72 -9.08
N GLU A 180 -4.78 3.08 -9.76
CA GLU A 180 -5.41 1.83 -9.30
C GLU A 180 -4.38 0.73 -9.05
N SER A 181 -3.51 0.45 -10.03
CA SER A 181 -2.45 -0.55 -9.90
C SER A 181 -1.58 -0.25 -8.68
N VAL A 182 -1.06 0.97 -8.55
CA VAL A 182 -0.21 1.36 -7.41
C VAL A 182 -0.93 1.17 -6.08
N CYS A 183 -2.22 1.51 -5.98
CA CYS A 183 -2.99 1.31 -4.75
C CYS A 183 -3.13 -0.17 -4.39
N ILE A 184 -3.31 -1.05 -5.37
CA ILE A 184 -3.35 -2.50 -5.13
C ILE A 184 -2.01 -3.00 -4.59
N ILE A 185 -0.89 -2.50 -5.13
CA ILE A 185 0.46 -2.79 -4.62
C ILE A 185 0.58 -2.35 -3.16
N GLN A 186 0.22 -1.11 -2.88
CA GLN A 186 0.30 -0.51 -1.56
C GLN A 186 -0.58 -1.25 -0.54
N ALA A 187 -1.82 -1.58 -0.92
CA ALA A 187 -2.75 -2.35 -0.11
C ALA A 187 -2.21 -3.74 0.23
N THR A 188 -1.61 -4.42 -0.75
CA THR A 188 -1.08 -5.77 -0.55
C THR A 188 0.17 -5.76 0.33
N LEU A 189 1.08 -4.82 0.10
CA LEU A 189 2.28 -4.65 0.93
C LEU A 189 1.89 -4.38 2.38
N GLY A 190 1.02 -3.39 2.63
CA GLY A 190 0.56 -3.07 3.99
C GLY A 190 -0.15 -4.24 4.66
N SER A 191 -1.02 -4.94 3.92
CA SER A 191 -1.74 -6.10 4.44
C SER A 191 -0.84 -7.28 4.78
N THR A 192 0.15 -7.57 3.92
CA THR A 192 1.10 -8.65 4.15
C THR A 192 2.00 -8.33 5.34
N THR A 193 2.48 -7.08 5.47
CA THR A 193 3.24 -6.65 6.65
C THR A 193 2.42 -6.82 7.94
N ALA A 194 1.14 -6.43 7.92
CA ALA A 194 0.25 -6.63 9.06
C ALA A 194 0.07 -8.13 9.40
N ASP A 195 -0.06 -8.98 8.39
CA ASP A 195 -0.23 -10.44 8.57
C ASP A 195 1.01 -11.08 9.20
N GLU A 196 2.22 -10.72 8.78
CA GLU A 196 3.48 -11.24 9.37
C GLU A 196 3.61 -10.88 10.85
N ILE A 197 3.31 -9.63 11.21
CA ILE A 197 3.34 -9.17 12.61
C ILE A 197 2.24 -9.86 13.43
N PHE A 198 1.04 -9.98 12.87
CA PHE A 198 -0.09 -10.64 13.53
C PHE A 198 0.16 -12.14 13.77
N GLY A 199 0.78 -12.82 12.81
CA GLY A 199 1.22 -14.21 12.94
C GLY A 199 2.19 -14.38 14.12
N ALA A 200 3.25 -13.56 14.16
CA ALA A 200 4.22 -13.57 15.25
C ALA A 200 3.59 -13.30 16.63
N ILE A 201 2.64 -12.37 16.72
CA ILE A 201 1.90 -12.09 17.97
C ILE A 201 1.10 -13.32 18.43
N ASN A 202 0.38 -13.97 17.52
CA ASN A 202 -0.43 -15.13 17.85
C ASN A 202 0.44 -16.33 18.24
N ASP A 203 1.55 -16.54 17.54
CA ASP A 203 2.52 -17.59 17.88
C ASP A 203 3.20 -17.36 19.22
N ALA A 204 3.56 -16.11 19.52
CA ALA A 204 4.07 -15.73 20.82
C ALA A 204 3.05 -16.01 21.92
N LYS A 205 1.79 -15.58 21.76
CA LYS A 205 0.72 -15.85 22.73
C LYS A 205 0.51 -17.35 22.96
N ARG A 206 0.38 -18.15 21.89
CA ARG A 206 0.22 -19.61 21.97
C ARG A 206 1.38 -20.29 22.70
N ASN A 207 2.61 -19.83 22.49
CA ASN A 207 3.77 -20.39 23.19
C ASN A 207 3.84 -19.92 24.65
N LEU A 208 3.50 -18.67 24.94
CA LEU A 208 3.49 -18.12 26.31
C LEU A 208 2.43 -18.78 27.20
N GLU A 209 1.31 -19.24 26.66
CA GLU A 209 0.30 -20.04 27.38
C GLU A 209 0.89 -21.32 28.01
N LYS A 210 1.96 -21.87 27.44
CA LYS A 210 2.66 -23.05 28.01
C LYS A 210 3.57 -22.68 29.19
N TRP A 211 3.81 -21.39 29.40
CA TRP A 211 4.76 -20.83 30.37
C TRP A 211 4.11 -19.78 31.26
N GLU A 212 2.85 -20.02 31.65
CA GLU A 212 2.10 -19.12 32.54
C GLU A 212 2.85 -18.83 33.84
N PHE A 213 2.80 -17.57 34.25
CA PHE A 213 3.42 -17.12 35.48
C PHE A 213 2.42 -17.05 36.62
N HIS A 214 2.64 -17.92 37.61
CA HIS A 214 1.86 -17.97 38.86
C HIS A 214 2.82 -17.83 40.04
N PRO A 215 2.95 -16.64 40.65
CA PRO A 215 3.95 -16.37 41.69
C PRO A 215 3.99 -17.41 42.80
N ASP A 216 2.83 -17.82 43.32
CA ASP A 216 2.73 -18.78 44.42
C ASP A 216 3.14 -20.20 44.01
N LYS A 217 2.79 -20.61 42.79
CA LYS A 217 3.21 -21.92 42.25
C LYS A 217 4.72 -21.94 42.02
N ILE A 218 5.28 -20.86 41.50
CA ILE A 218 6.72 -20.71 41.26
C ILE A 218 7.48 -20.70 42.60
N ARG A 219 7.00 -19.94 43.59
CA ARG A 219 7.55 -19.93 44.95
C ARG A 219 7.56 -21.34 45.55
N SER A 220 6.42 -22.02 45.56
CA SER A 220 6.33 -23.39 46.05
C SER A 220 7.23 -24.37 45.27
N LYS A 221 7.53 -24.09 43.99
CA LYS A 221 8.43 -24.91 43.19
C LYS A 221 9.88 -24.70 43.64
N PHE A 222 10.33 -23.45 43.77
CA PHE A 222 11.69 -23.15 44.23
C PHE A 222 11.95 -23.57 45.68
N ASP A 223 10.97 -23.44 46.58
CA ASP A 223 11.10 -23.88 47.98
C ASP A 223 11.38 -25.40 48.12
N LYS A 224 10.93 -26.19 47.15
CA LYS A 224 11.06 -27.66 47.13
C LYS A 224 12.18 -28.15 46.22
N MET A 225 12.81 -27.25 45.47
CA MET A 225 13.81 -27.58 44.47
C MET A 225 15.14 -27.93 45.15
N SER A 226 15.84 -28.94 44.65
CA SER A 226 17.22 -29.23 45.08
C SER A 226 18.21 -28.27 44.44
N ARG A 227 19.43 -28.19 45.01
CA ARG A 227 20.51 -27.35 44.48
C ARG A 227 20.83 -27.64 43.01
N ASN A 228 20.88 -28.91 42.61
CA ASN A 228 21.21 -29.30 41.24
C ASN A 228 20.09 -28.92 40.26
N GLU A 229 18.82 -29.08 40.67
CA GLU A 229 17.67 -28.67 39.86
C GLU A 229 17.63 -27.15 39.68
N PHE A 230 18.02 -26.38 40.71
CA PHE A 230 18.08 -24.92 40.64
C PHE A 230 19.12 -24.44 39.62
N PHE A 231 20.31 -25.02 39.61
CA PHE A 231 21.35 -24.63 38.63
C PHE A 231 21.07 -25.12 37.21
N ALA A 232 20.17 -26.09 37.04
CA ALA A 232 19.69 -26.55 35.74
C ALA A 232 18.40 -25.84 35.30
N TRP A 233 17.91 -24.85 36.06
CA TRP A 233 16.68 -24.14 35.73
C TRP A 233 16.87 -23.15 34.58
N ASP A 234 16.00 -23.25 33.59
CA ASP A 234 15.95 -22.33 32.46
C ASP A 234 15.21 -21.04 32.85
N PHE A 235 15.95 -19.99 33.15
CA PHE A 235 15.41 -18.64 33.35
C PHE A 235 15.25 -17.92 32.00
N TYR A 236 14.43 -16.86 31.97
CA TYR A 236 14.24 -16.03 30.76
C TYR A 236 13.57 -16.74 29.57
N ILE A 237 12.81 -17.81 29.82
CA ILE A 237 12.12 -18.55 28.76
C ILE A 237 11.09 -17.66 28.06
N ARG A 238 10.29 -16.88 28.80
CA ARG A 238 9.22 -16.07 28.19
C ARG A 238 9.80 -14.96 27.30
N THR A 239 10.86 -14.30 27.77
CA THR A 239 11.60 -13.29 27.00
C THR A 239 12.20 -13.91 25.73
N SER A 240 12.84 -15.07 25.86
CA SER A 240 13.40 -15.80 24.70
C SER A 240 12.33 -16.21 23.68
N ILE A 241 11.13 -16.59 24.12
CA ILE A 241 10.01 -16.90 23.23
C ILE A 241 9.59 -15.65 22.44
N VAL A 242 9.42 -14.51 23.11
CA VAL A 242 9.02 -13.26 22.43
C VAL A 242 10.12 -12.80 21.47
N GLU A 243 11.38 -12.89 21.89
CA GLU A 243 12.54 -12.56 21.06
C GLU A 243 12.57 -13.37 19.76
N SER A 244 12.40 -14.69 19.84
CA SER A 244 12.33 -15.56 18.68
C SER A 244 11.20 -15.17 17.72
N HIS A 245 10.05 -14.75 18.23
CA HIS A 245 8.91 -14.36 17.39
C HIS A 245 9.06 -12.96 16.80
N ILE A 246 9.75 -12.04 17.49
CA ILE A 246 10.19 -10.77 16.89
C ILE A 246 11.14 -11.04 15.73
N GLN A 247 12.10 -11.97 15.88
CA GLN A 247 12.97 -12.37 14.79
C GLN A 247 12.20 -12.99 13.61
N SER A 248 11.20 -13.84 13.88
CA SER A 248 10.32 -14.36 12.83
C SER A 248 9.59 -13.24 12.09
N ALA A 249 9.06 -12.24 12.79
CA ALA A 249 8.42 -11.07 12.17
C ALA A 249 9.41 -10.27 11.32
N ILE A 250 10.65 -10.06 11.79
CA ILE A 250 11.72 -9.42 11.00
C ILE A 250 11.93 -10.17 9.69
N ALA A 251 12.17 -11.48 9.75
CA ALA A 251 12.40 -12.29 8.56
C ALA A 251 11.19 -12.27 7.60
N GLY A 252 9.98 -12.31 8.15
CA GLY A 252 8.73 -12.19 7.39
C GLY A 252 8.68 -10.86 6.62
N VAL A 253 8.89 -9.73 7.31
CA VAL A 253 8.85 -8.38 6.72
C VAL A 253 9.97 -8.18 5.69
N GLU A 254 11.18 -8.69 5.93
CA GLU A 254 12.28 -8.65 4.96
C GLU A 254 11.94 -9.44 3.69
N SER A 255 11.25 -10.57 3.81
CA SER A 255 10.82 -11.39 2.67
C SER A 255 9.84 -10.66 1.74
N ILE A 256 9.04 -9.74 2.27
CA ILE A 256 8.13 -8.88 1.47
C ILE A 256 8.95 -8.00 0.52
N GLY A 257 10.08 -7.47 1.00
CA GLY A 257 11.02 -6.70 0.18
C GLY A 257 11.55 -7.51 -1.02
N HIS A 258 11.78 -8.81 -0.85
CA HIS A 258 12.17 -9.68 -1.96
C HIS A 258 11.03 -9.93 -2.94
N LYS A 259 9.82 -10.20 -2.44
CA LYS A 259 8.61 -10.35 -3.28
C LYS A 259 8.28 -9.07 -4.06
N SER A 260 8.67 -7.89 -3.56
CA SER A 260 8.45 -6.59 -4.21
C SER A 260 9.03 -6.48 -5.63
N GLN A 261 9.95 -7.36 -6.04
CA GLN A 261 10.48 -7.39 -7.41
C GLN A 261 9.40 -7.67 -8.47
N GLU A 262 8.43 -8.54 -8.16
CA GLU A 262 7.31 -8.81 -9.07
C GLU A 262 6.44 -7.56 -9.25
N TRP A 263 6.26 -6.81 -8.17
CA TRP A 263 5.52 -5.56 -8.13
C TRP A 263 6.24 -4.44 -8.90
N GLN A 264 7.57 -4.44 -8.89
CA GLN A 264 8.36 -3.51 -9.72
C GLN A 264 8.11 -3.74 -11.21
N LYS A 265 8.00 -5.00 -11.66
CA LYS A 265 7.68 -5.32 -13.06
C LYS A 265 6.29 -4.82 -13.44
N VAL A 266 5.28 -5.07 -12.60
CA VAL A 266 3.91 -4.56 -12.83
C VAL A 266 3.88 -3.03 -12.90
N SER A 267 4.68 -2.36 -12.06
CA SER A 267 4.84 -0.90 -12.09
C SER A 267 5.49 -0.42 -13.40
N GLN A 268 6.52 -1.12 -13.89
CA GLN A 268 7.15 -0.81 -15.18
C GLN A 268 6.16 -0.94 -16.35
N ASP A 269 5.44 -2.06 -16.45
CA ASP A 269 4.46 -2.30 -17.50
C ASP A 269 3.35 -1.22 -17.51
N THR A 270 2.95 -0.78 -16.32
CA THR A 270 1.97 0.31 -16.13
C THR A 270 2.53 1.65 -16.62
N ASN A 271 3.79 1.96 -16.30
CA ASN A 271 4.46 3.18 -16.75
C ASN A 271 4.68 3.20 -18.27
N GLU A 272 4.99 2.06 -18.88
CA GLU A 272 5.13 1.96 -20.34
C GLU A 272 3.82 2.26 -21.07
N LYS A 273 2.69 1.71 -20.58
CA LYS A 273 1.35 2.02 -21.11
C LYS A 273 1.02 3.50 -20.98
N LEU A 274 1.34 4.11 -19.82
CA LEU A 274 1.13 5.53 -19.59
C LEU A 274 2.00 6.39 -20.53
N ALA A 275 3.26 6.01 -20.74
CA ALA A 275 4.18 6.70 -21.65
C ALA A 275 3.70 6.63 -23.11
N ALA A 276 3.19 5.47 -23.55
CA ALA A 276 2.61 5.31 -24.88
C ALA A 276 1.35 6.18 -25.06
N ALA A 277 0.43 6.20 -24.08
CA ALA A 277 -0.76 7.05 -24.11
C ALA A 277 -0.41 8.55 -24.13
N LEU A 278 0.63 8.94 -23.38
CA LEU A 278 1.13 10.32 -23.38
C LEU A 278 1.72 10.73 -24.74
N ALA A 279 2.47 9.84 -25.38
CA ALA A 279 3.03 10.07 -26.71
C ALA A 279 1.92 10.25 -27.75
N GLU A 280 0.87 9.41 -27.68
CA GLU A 280 -0.27 9.50 -28.59
C GLU A 280 -1.07 10.80 -28.38
N ALA A 281 -1.38 11.16 -27.13
CA ALA A 281 -2.04 12.44 -26.84
C ALA A 281 -1.21 13.63 -27.36
N ARG A 282 0.12 13.60 -27.21
CA ARG A 282 1.01 14.64 -27.76
C ARG A 282 0.99 14.71 -29.28
N ARG A 283 0.91 13.58 -29.98
CA ARG A 283 0.79 13.53 -31.45
C ARG A 283 -0.46 14.29 -31.94
N TRP A 284 -1.57 14.12 -31.23
CA TRP A 284 -2.82 14.84 -31.50
C TRP A 284 -2.85 16.28 -31.00
N MET A 285 -2.00 16.67 -30.06
CA MET A 285 -1.87 18.08 -29.66
C MET A 285 -0.88 18.87 -30.54
N GLY A 286 0.14 18.20 -31.07
CA GLY A 286 1.20 18.81 -31.89
C GLY A 286 0.89 18.91 -33.38
N SER A 287 -0.10 18.16 -33.87
CA SER A 287 -0.59 18.32 -35.24
C SER A 287 -1.45 19.58 -35.31
N ARG A 288 -0.88 20.72 -35.73
CA ARG A 288 -1.73 21.82 -36.20
C ARG A 288 -2.52 21.26 -37.39
N ALA A 289 -3.84 21.17 -37.25
CA ALA A 289 -4.70 21.17 -38.43
C ALA A 289 -4.47 22.54 -39.09
N ASP A 290 -3.59 22.57 -40.09
CA ASP A 290 -3.34 23.75 -40.91
C ASP A 290 -4.67 24.10 -41.59
N TYR A 291 -5.38 25.02 -40.97
CA TYR A 291 -6.51 25.67 -41.58
C TYR A 291 -5.95 26.49 -42.73
N ILE A 292 -6.02 25.97 -43.96
CA ILE A 292 -5.88 26.80 -45.15
C ILE A 292 -7.10 27.70 -45.17
N THR A 293 -7.01 28.85 -44.49
CA THR A 293 -7.99 29.95 -44.54
C THR A 293 -8.04 30.62 -45.91
N GLN A 294 -7.25 30.16 -46.88
CA GLN A 294 -7.14 30.72 -48.23
C GLN A 294 -7.90 29.91 -49.27
N THR A 295 -9.10 29.43 -48.97
CA THR A 295 -10.06 29.22 -50.07
C THR A 295 -10.57 30.60 -50.46
N THR A 296 -9.92 31.24 -51.42
CA THR A 296 -10.51 32.37 -52.14
C THR A 296 -11.78 31.83 -52.77
N VAL A 297 -12.93 32.07 -52.15
CA VAL A 297 -14.21 31.87 -52.80
C VAL A 297 -14.21 32.91 -53.91
N GLU A 298 -14.00 32.49 -55.16
CA GLU A 298 -14.39 33.31 -56.30
C GLU A 298 -15.88 33.58 -56.10
N THR A 299 -16.20 34.81 -55.70
CA THR A 299 -17.56 35.30 -55.71
C THR A 299 -18.00 35.31 -57.16
N ALA A 300 -18.53 34.19 -57.63
CA ALA A 300 -19.44 34.18 -58.76
C ALA A 300 -20.59 35.09 -58.36
N ASP A 301 -20.70 36.19 -59.09
CA ASP A 301 -21.66 37.26 -58.94
C ASP A 301 -23.07 36.70 -59.19
N VAL A 302 -23.65 36.07 -58.16
CA VAL A 302 -25.01 35.51 -58.20
C VAL A 302 -25.82 36.10 -57.06
N CYS A 303 -25.91 37.43 -57.05
CA CYS A 303 -26.99 38.17 -56.41
C CYS A 303 -27.02 39.58 -56.97
N GLY A 304 -27.64 39.74 -58.14
CA GLY A 304 -28.07 41.05 -58.62
C GLY A 304 -29.13 41.62 -57.67
N THR A 305 -28.71 42.34 -56.64
CA THR A 305 -29.51 43.39 -55.99
C THR A 305 -28.58 44.45 -55.45
N GLY A 306 -28.72 45.68 -55.95
CA GLY A 306 -27.96 46.82 -55.49
C GLY A 306 -28.22 47.10 -54.01
N PHE A 307 -27.17 47.10 -53.21
CA PHE A 307 -27.14 47.80 -51.93
C PHE A 307 -25.80 48.53 -51.80
N SER A 308 -25.83 49.84 -52.04
CA SER A 308 -24.78 50.74 -51.63
C SER A 308 -24.85 50.89 -50.11
N GLY A 309 -23.89 50.35 -49.39
CA GLY A 309 -23.80 50.53 -47.94
C GLY A 309 -22.46 50.07 -47.43
N LYS A 310 -21.53 51.01 -47.24
CA LYS A 310 -20.31 50.79 -46.47
C LYS A 310 -20.70 50.27 -45.09
N ASN A 311 -20.28 49.05 -44.74
CA ASN A 311 -20.14 48.65 -43.34
C ASN A 311 -18.70 48.16 -43.11
N THR A 312 -17.83 49.16 -42.99
CA THR A 312 -16.67 49.11 -42.10
C THR A 312 -17.14 48.76 -40.69
N HIS A 313 -16.51 47.74 -40.08
CA HIS A 313 -16.16 47.62 -38.65
C HIS A 313 -16.22 46.15 -38.18
N PHE A 314 -15.17 45.40 -38.52
CA PHE A 314 -14.53 44.55 -37.53
C PHE A 314 -13.75 45.48 -36.60
N GLU A 315 -14.33 45.82 -35.44
CA GLU A 315 -13.57 46.38 -34.33
C GLU A 315 -13.51 45.35 -33.19
N LYS A 316 -12.33 44.76 -33.06
CA LYS A 316 -11.57 44.53 -31.82
C LYS A 316 -12.23 43.77 -30.66
N SER A 317 -11.60 42.61 -30.37
CA SER A 317 -11.16 42.12 -29.05
C SER A 317 -12.18 42.00 -27.91
N TRP A 318 -12.44 40.79 -27.43
CA TRP A 318 -11.78 40.13 -26.27
C TRP A 318 -11.85 38.62 -26.44
#